data_AF-X1A5D5-F1
#
_entry.id   AF-X1A5D5-F1
#
_cell.length_a   1.000
_cell.length_b   1.000
_cell.length_c   1.000
_cell.angle_alpha   90.00
_cell.angle_beta   90.00
_cell.angle_gamma   90.00
#
_symmetry.space_group_name_H-M   'P 1'
#
loop_
_entity.id
_entity.type
_entity.pdbx_description
1 polymer ?
#
loop_
_entity_poly.entity_id
_entity_poly.type
_entity_poly.pdbx_seq_one_letter_code
_entity_poly.pdbx_strand_id
1 'polypeptide(L)'
;EKQVLNFEEEFINFFNNSTSITPRMHALKLLPGIGQKHMWEIIETRERQKFVTFEDISDRTSISAPAKLIAQRIIKELQRDVKYYLFSKTQKYE
;
A
#
# COMPACT_ATOMS: atom_id res chain seq x y z
N GLU A 1 0.80 13.67 0.26
CA GLU A 1 2.08 13.33 0.90
C GLU A 1 2.14 13.76 2.35
N LYS A 2 2.02 15.06 2.69
CA LYS A 2 2.04 15.52 4.11
C LYS A 2 1.06 14.78 5.04
N GLN A 3 -0.17 14.56 4.58
CA GLN A 3 -1.15 13.77 5.36
C GLN A 3 -0.74 12.30 5.51
N VAL A 4 -0.08 11.72 4.50
CA VAL A 4 0.37 10.32 4.56
C VAL A 4 1.50 10.15 5.58
N LEU A 5 2.39 11.13 5.68
CA LEU A 5 3.46 11.15 6.69
C LEU A 5 2.90 11.32 8.11
N ASN A 6 1.85 12.13 8.29
CA ASN A 6 1.21 12.28 9.61
C ASN A 6 0.51 11.00 10.10
N PHE A 7 0.06 10.15 9.18
CA PHE A 7 -0.59 8.87 9.49
C PHE A 7 0.30 7.68 9.11
N GLU A 8 1.62 7.85 9.20
CA GLU A 8 2.61 6.85 8.78
C GLU A 8 2.35 5.47 9.40
N GLU A 9 2.03 5.41 10.69
CA GLU A 9 1.77 4.15 11.41
C GLU A 9 0.64 3.32 10.78
N GLU A 10 -0.46 3.96 10.35
CA GLU A 10 -1.60 3.26 9.74
C GLU A 10 -1.23 2.64 8.39
N PHE A 11 -0.41 3.34 7.62
CA PHE A 11 0.05 2.86 6.32
C PHE A 11 1.09 1.76 6.44
N ILE A 12 1.97 1.84 7.43
CA ILE A 12 2.92 0.77 7.75
C ILE A 12 2.16 -0.47 8.20
N ASN A 13 1.14 -0.29 9.02
CA ASN A 13 0.25 -1.37 9.44
C ASN A 13 -0.45 -2.01 8.22
N PHE A 14 -0.83 -1.23 7.21
CA PHE A 14 -1.32 -1.75 5.94
C PHE A 14 -0.28 -2.61 5.21
N PHE A 15 0.98 -2.18 5.08
CA PHE A 15 2.02 -3.00 4.42
C PHE A 15 2.23 -4.33 5.17
N ASN A 16 2.33 -4.27 6.49
CA ASN A 16 2.52 -5.44 7.34
C ASN A 16 1.33 -6.41 7.28
N ASN A 17 0.08 -5.91 7.34
CA ASN A 17 -1.12 -6.75 7.39
C ASN A 17 -1.82 -6.95 6.04
N SER A 18 -1.25 -6.45 4.94
CA SER A 18 -1.87 -6.54 3.62
C SER A 18 -2.13 -7.99 3.22
N THR A 19 -3.33 -8.27 2.72
CA THR A 19 -3.74 -9.62 2.30
C THR A 19 -4.14 -9.67 0.83
N SER A 20 -4.37 -10.90 0.35
CA SER A 20 -4.96 -11.15 -0.96
C SER A 20 -6.43 -10.76 -0.98
N ILE A 21 -6.83 -9.92 -1.95
CA ILE A 21 -8.23 -9.54 -2.16
C ILE A 21 -8.96 -10.65 -2.90
N THR A 22 -8.30 -11.28 -3.88
CA THR A 22 -8.76 -12.48 -4.55
C THR A 22 -7.61 -13.49 -4.64
N PRO A 23 -7.87 -14.78 -4.91
CA PRO A 23 -6.80 -15.79 -5.02
C PRO A 23 -5.72 -15.45 -6.06
N ARG A 24 -6.03 -14.56 -7.03
CA ARG A 24 -5.11 -14.14 -8.09
C ARG A 24 -4.59 -12.70 -7.92
N MET A 25 -5.03 -11.96 -6.89
CA MET A 25 -4.71 -10.54 -6.76
C MET A 25 -4.50 -10.11 -5.30
N HIS A 26 -3.30 -9.59 -5.03
CA HIS A 26 -2.92 -9.04 -3.72
C HIS A 26 -3.29 -7.57 -3.57
N ALA A 27 -3.63 -7.12 -2.35
CA ALA A 27 -3.91 -5.70 -2.08
C ALA A 27 -2.72 -4.79 -2.42
N LEU A 28 -1.49 -5.23 -2.18
CA LEU A 28 -0.26 -4.47 -2.52
C LEU A 28 -0.16 -4.15 -4.02
N LYS A 29 -0.67 -5.04 -4.90
CA LYS A 29 -0.64 -4.84 -6.35
C LYS A 29 -1.55 -3.70 -6.82
N LEU A 30 -2.47 -3.26 -5.97
CA LEU A 30 -3.33 -2.12 -6.27
C LEU A 30 -2.59 -0.79 -6.15
N LEU A 31 -1.47 -0.73 -5.43
CA LEU A 31 -0.66 0.48 -5.37
C LEU A 31 -0.04 0.76 -6.74
N PRO A 32 -0.15 2.00 -7.25
CA PRO A 32 0.44 2.36 -8.54
C PRO A 32 1.95 2.14 -8.48
N GLY A 33 2.54 1.52 -9.50
CA GLY A 33 3.98 1.23 -9.54
C GLY A 33 4.41 -0.08 -8.86
N ILE A 34 3.54 -0.75 -8.08
CA ILE A 34 3.85 -2.06 -7.50
C ILE A 34 3.47 -3.18 -8.47
N GLY A 35 4.49 -3.74 -9.11
CA GLY A 35 4.39 -4.96 -9.91
C GLY A 35 4.49 -6.24 -9.06
N GLN A 36 4.54 -7.39 -9.74
CA GLN A 36 4.65 -8.70 -9.09
C GLN A 36 5.97 -8.88 -8.32
N LYS A 37 7.08 -8.35 -8.85
CA LYS A 37 8.40 -8.41 -8.18
C LYS A 37 8.37 -7.67 -6.84
N HIS A 38 7.95 -6.41 -6.85
CA HIS A 38 7.85 -5.57 -5.64
C HIS A 38 6.87 -6.16 -4.62
N MET A 39 5.76 -6.75 -5.07
CA MET A 39 4.81 -7.43 -4.19
C MET A 39 5.47 -8.58 -3.42
N TRP A 40 6.21 -9.46 -4.10
CA TRP A 40 6.90 -10.57 -3.45
C TRP A 40 8.00 -10.09 -2.51
N GLU A 41 8.77 -9.07 -2.91
CA GLU A 41 9.80 -8.47 -2.08
C GLU A 41 9.23 -7.93 -0.75
N ILE A 42 8.09 -7.23 -0.78
CA ILE A 42 7.41 -6.78 0.45
C ILE A 42 6.98 -7.98 1.31
N ILE A 43 6.43 -9.04 0.69
CA ILE A 43 5.94 -10.23 1.41
C ILE A 43 7.10 -10.96 2.08
N GLU A 44 8.21 -11.19 1.38
CA GLU A 44 9.39 -11.84 1.97
C GLU A 44 10.00 -10.99 3.07
N THR A 45 10.12 -9.66 2.88
CA THR A 45 10.71 -8.78 3.89
C THR A 45 9.84 -8.72 5.15
N ARG A 46 8.52 -8.63 5.04
CA ARG A 46 7.64 -8.62 6.23
C ARG A 46 7.61 -9.96 6.96
N GLU A 47 7.77 -11.08 6.23
CA GLU A 47 7.86 -12.42 6.85
C GLU A 47 9.14 -12.56 7.67
N ARG A 48 10.23 -11.92 7.25
CA ARG A 48 11.46 -11.83 8.05
C ARG A 48 11.28 -10.89 9.24
N GLN A 49 10.82 -9.67 9.00
CA GLN A 49 10.61 -8.67 10.04
C GLN A 49 9.57 -7.63 9.58
N LYS A 50 8.63 -7.31 10.46
CA LYS A 50 7.64 -6.25 10.22
C LYS A 50 8.33 -4.88 10.07
N PHE A 51 7.80 -4.08 9.15
CA PHE A 51 8.25 -2.70 8.93
C PHE A 51 7.85 -1.80 10.09
N VAL A 52 8.70 -0.83 10.42
CA VAL A 52 8.49 0.14 11.51
C VAL A 52 8.37 1.57 11.02
N THR A 53 9.05 1.93 9.91
CA THR A 53 9.01 3.27 9.31
C THR A 53 8.92 3.19 7.78
N PHE A 54 8.54 4.29 7.14
CA PHE A 54 8.58 4.39 5.66
C PHE A 54 10.00 4.30 5.09
N GLU A 55 11.00 4.80 5.82
CA GLU A 55 12.40 4.69 5.45
C GLU A 55 12.83 3.22 5.45
N ASP A 56 12.44 2.45 6.48
CA ASP A 56 12.74 1.01 6.57
C ASP A 56 12.15 0.23 5.38
N ILE A 57 10.95 0.61 4.91
CA ILE A 57 10.36 0.04 3.70
C ILE A 57 11.20 0.41 2.47
N SER A 58 11.60 1.67 2.33
CA SER A 58 12.37 2.16 1.18
C SER A 58 13.79 1.60 1.13
N ASP A 59 14.40 1.29 2.28
CA ASP A 59 15.75 0.76 2.38
C ASP A 59 15.79 -0.76 2.15
N ARG A 60 14.76 -1.47 2.63
CA ARG A 60 14.69 -2.94 2.51
C ARG A 60 14.00 -3.43 1.26
N THR A 61 13.23 -2.59 0.59
CA THR A 61 12.55 -2.93 -0.67
C THR A 61 13.01 -2.00 -1.77
N SER A 62 12.95 -2.45 -3.02
CA SER A 62 13.31 -1.65 -4.20
C SER A 62 12.28 -0.56 -4.52
N ILE A 63 11.41 -0.20 -3.57
CA ILE A 63 10.28 0.70 -3.75
C ILE A 63 10.69 2.12 -3.40
N SER A 64 10.73 2.97 -4.42
CA SER A 64 10.99 4.39 -4.22
C SER A 64 9.76 5.09 -3.62
N ALA A 65 9.95 5.73 -2.46
CA ALA A 65 8.98 6.62 -1.80
C ALA A 65 7.59 5.99 -1.56
N PRO A 66 7.43 5.10 -0.55
CA PRO A 66 6.14 4.45 -0.25
C PRO A 66 5.01 5.44 0.03
N ALA A 67 5.30 6.56 0.70
CA ALA A 67 4.33 7.61 0.98
C ALA A 67 3.72 8.23 -0.30
N LYS A 68 4.50 8.34 -1.38
CA LYS A 68 4.06 8.87 -2.66
C LYS A 68 3.12 7.90 -3.36
N LEU A 69 3.43 6.60 -3.34
CA LEU A 69 2.59 5.57 -3.95
C LEU A 69 1.21 5.51 -3.30
N ILE A 70 1.16 5.58 -1.97
CA ILE A 70 -0.08 5.64 -1.21
C ILE A 70 -0.85 6.92 -1.55
N ALA A 71 -0.18 8.08 -1.55
CA ALA A 71 -0.85 9.34 -1.90
C ALA A 71 -1.49 9.29 -3.30
N GLN A 72 -0.77 8.75 -4.30
CA GLN A 72 -1.30 8.55 -5.64
C GLN A 72 -2.48 7.57 -5.65
N ARG A 73 -2.42 6.50 -4.85
CA ARG A 73 -3.51 5.55 -4.73
C ARG A 73 -4.77 6.19 -4.14
N ILE A 74 -4.62 6.96 -3.06
CA ILE A 74 -5.72 7.68 -2.41
C ILE A 74 -6.37 8.65 -3.41
N ILE A 75 -5.58 9.39 -4.19
CA ILE A 75 -6.11 10.30 -5.22
C ILE A 75 -6.93 9.53 -6.25
N LYS A 76 -6.44 8.39 -6.74
CA LYS A 76 -7.20 7.53 -7.68
C LYS A 76 -8.49 7.00 -7.08
N GLU A 77 -8.47 6.62 -5.80
CA GLU A 77 -9.66 6.18 -5.07
C GLU A 77 -10.69 7.31 -4.92
N LEU A 78 -10.25 8.53 -4.62
CA LEU A 78 -11.13 9.70 -4.54
C LEU A 78 -11.73 10.08 -5.90
N GLN A 79 -11.01 9.82 -6.99
CA GLN A 79 -11.52 9.99 -8.36
C GLN A 79 -12.58 8.94 -8.75
N ARG A 80 -12.83 7.94 -7.89
CA ARG A 80 -13.80 6.85 -8.09
C ARG A 80 -13.59 6.02 -9.37
N ASP A 81 -12.39 6.08 -9.95
CA ASP A 81 -12.00 5.34 -11.16
C ASP A 81 -11.43 3.94 -10.83
N VAL A 82 -11.77 3.39 -9.66
CA VAL A 82 -11.21 2.13 -9.18
C VAL A 82 -12.31 1.18 -8.71
N LYS A 83 -12.15 -0.09 -9.07
CA LYS A 83 -13.07 -1.17 -8.68
C LYS A 83 -12.92 -1.58 -7.21
N TYR A 84 -11.72 -1.45 -6.67
CA TYR A 84 -11.37 -1.83 -5.30
C TYR A 84 -10.88 -0.61 -4.56
N TYR A 85 -11.37 -0.41 -3.35
CA TYR A 85 -10.99 0.68 -2.47
C TYR A 85 -10.21 0.11 -1.30
N LEU A 86 -9.06 0.72 -0.98
CA LEU A 86 -8.19 0.31 0.11
C LEU A 86 -8.26 1.30 1.27
N PHE A 87 -8.28 2.60 0.97
CA PHE A 87 -8.14 3.68 1.93
C PHE A 87 -9.40 4.53 2.05
N SER A 88 -10.19 4.68 0.98
CA SER A 88 -11.47 5.42 1.05
C SER A 88 -12.68 4.49 1.21
N LYS A 89 -13.74 4.98 1.86
CA LYS A 89 -15.01 4.25 1.99
C LYS A 89 -15.64 4.03 0.60
N THR A 90 -16.24 2.85 0.38
CA THR A 90 -16.93 2.52 -0.87
C THR A 90 -18.27 3.24 -0.95
N GLN A 91 -18.70 3.60 -2.16
CA GLN A 91 -19.94 4.33 -2.43
C GLN A 91 -21.23 3.56 -2.07
N LYS A 92 -21.14 2.27 -1.70
CA LYS A 92 -22.32 1.43 -1.45
C LYS A 92 -23.07 1.75 -0.15
N TYR A 93 -22.61 2.75 0.61
CA TYR A 93 -23.18 3.23 1.87
C TYR A 93 -23.61 4.71 1.83
N GLU A 94 -23.76 5.31 0.65
CA GLU A 94 -24.47 6.59 0.47
C GLU A 94 -25.95 6.34 0.16
#